data_AF-A0A6B2CWH2-F1
#
_entry.id   AF-A0A6B2CWH2-F1
#
_cell.length_a   1.000
_cell.length_b   1.000
_cell.length_c   1.000
_cell.angle_alpha   90.00
_cell.angle_beta   90.00
_cell.angle_gamma   90.00
#
_symmetry.space_group_name_H-M   'P 1'
#
loop_
_entity.id
_entity.type
_entity.pdbx_description
1 polymer ?
#
loop_
_entity_poly.entity_id
_entity_poly.type
_entity_poly.pdbx_seq_one_letter_code
_entity_poly.pdbx_strand_id
1 'polypeptide(L)'
;MAAAASDFGFVMMALYRFVWGGAVAGRKETLARVMRGVSNAVSDDMYATARAKALGVPIRFIYLRLISPPPADSPRTVFKWIQRQYAMAARLGPPAVKVGLAALAIWLATWALYPHTLLIYAVAGYIRRKALGVPATLLYIPAAAVAYVYTLAAVVLGFLTSEVEWRGRVVKLNAVPPGKAPARREAIP
;
A
#
# COMPACT_ATOMS: atom_id res chain seq x y z
N MET A 1 -2.06 16.19 -2.01
CA MET A 1 -2.12 14.83 -2.60
C MET A 1 -1.93 13.73 -1.58
N ALA A 2 -0.94 13.79 -0.67
CA ALA A 2 -0.78 12.80 0.40
C ALA A 2 -2.06 12.56 1.22
N ALA A 3 -2.84 13.61 1.54
CA ALA A 3 -4.07 13.49 2.33
C ALA A 3 -5.17 12.63 1.67
N ALA A 4 -5.48 12.80 0.38
CA ALA A 4 -6.58 12.07 -0.26
C ALA A 4 -6.25 10.59 -0.55
N ALA A 5 -5.01 10.30 -0.93
CA ALA A 5 -4.53 8.91 -1.07
C ALA A 5 -4.43 8.23 0.32
N SER A 6 -4.08 8.99 1.36
CA SER A 6 -4.09 8.54 2.74
C SER A 6 -5.51 8.25 3.23
N ASP A 7 -6.50 9.09 2.89
CA ASP A 7 -7.89 8.91 3.33
C ASP A 7 -8.54 7.66 2.70
N PHE A 8 -8.33 7.40 1.41
CA PHE A 8 -8.79 6.15 0.79
C PHE A 8 -8.08 4.93 1.39
N GLY A 9 -6.76 5.04 1.63
CA GLY A 9 -5.99 4.04 2.37
C GLY A 9 -6.55 3.79 3.77
N PHE A 10 -6.91 4.84 4.52
CA PHE A 10 -7.49 4.74 5.86
C PHE A 10 -8.89 4.11 5.86
N VAL A 11 -9.73 4.45 4.89
CA VAL A 11 -11.06 3.83 4.72
C VAL A 11 -10.91 2.34 4.42
N MET A 12 -10.00 1.96 3.52
CA MET A 12 -9.72 0.55 3.23
C MET A 12 -9.13 -0.18 4.44
N MET A 13 -8.24 0.47 5.20
CA MET A 13 -7.67 -0.11 6.42
C MET A 13 -8.72 -0.33 7.51
N ALA A 14 -9.67 0.60 7.67
CA ALA A 14 -10.78 0.47 8.61
C ALA A 14 -11.71 -0.69 8.22
N LEU A 15 -12.09 -0.78 6.94
CA LEU A 15 -12.96 -1.84 6.42
C LEU A 15 -12.32 -3.24 6.54
N TYR A 16 -11.03 -3.36 6.23
CA TYR A 16 -10.33 -4.66 6.26
C TYR A 16 -9.77 -5.04 7.64
N ARG A 17 -9.95 -4.18 8.65
CA ARG A 17 -9.41 -4.31 10.00
C ARG A 17 -7.92 -4.64 9.96
N PHE A 18 -7.17 -3.72 9.36
CA PHE A 18 -5.75 -3.87 9.07
C PHE A 18 -4.87 -3.29 10.19
N VAL A 19 -3.78 -3.96 10.54
CA VAL A 19 -2.77 -3.44 11.47
C VAL A 19 -1.82 -2.55 10.69
N TRP A 20 -1.74 -1.26 11.06
CA TRP A 20 -0.82 -0.31 10.44
C TRP A 20 0.36 0.00 11.37
N GLY A 21 1.58 -0.31 10.92
CA GLY A 21 2.80 -0.19 11.71
C GLY A 21 3.20 1.25 12.03
N GLY A 22 2.60 2.25 11.36
CA GLY A 22 2.86 3.66 11.64
C GLY A 22 2.26 4.15 12.96
N ALA A 23 1.17 3.54 13.44
CA ALA A 23 0.50 3.94 14.68
C ALA A 23 -0.38 2.79 15.21
N VAL A 24 0.21 1.86 15.97
CA VAL A 24 -0.51 0.78 16.63
C VAL A 24 -0.29 0.81 18.14
N ALA A 25 -1.33 0.50 18.90
CA ALA A 25 -1.27 0.35 20.36
C ALA A 25 -2.00 -0.93 20.79
N GLY A 26 -1.52 -1.55 21.87
CA GLY A 26 -2.07 -2.79 22.41
C GLY A 26 -1.30 -3.27 23.62
N ARG A 27 -1.81 -4.31 24.30
CA ARG A 27 -1.12 -4.92 25.44
C ARG A 27 0.21 -5.52 24.99
N LYS A 28 1.24 -5.38 25.83
CA LYS A 28 2.60 -5.83 25.54
C LYS A 28 2.66 -7.30 25.13
N GLU A 29 2.00 -8.20 25.87
CA GLU A 29 2.05 -9.64 25.54
C GLU A 29 1.36 -9.94 24.22
N THR A 30 0.23 -9.27 23.93
CA THR A 30 -0.52 -9.45 22.69
C THR A 30 0.30 -8.96 21.49
N LEU A 31 0.88 -7.77 21.57
CA LEU A 31 1.73 -7.24 20.50
C LEU A 31 2.97 -8.12 20.29
N ALA A 32 3.62 -8.57 21.36
CA ALA A 32 4.76 -9.48 21.25
C ALA A 32 4.39 -10.79 20.53
N ARG A 33 3.20 -11.34 20.77
CA ARG A 33 2.70 -12.55 20.09
C ARG A 33 2.36 -12.30 18.62
N VAL A 34 1.78 -11.15 18.29
CA VAL A 34 1.41 -10.77 16.92
C VAL A 34 2.65 -10.45 16.08
N MET A 35 3.65 -9.77 16.67
CA MET A 35 4.86 -9.33 15.98
C MET A 35 5.99 -10.36 15.98
N ARG A 36 5.83 -11.49 16.68
CA ARG A 36 6.84 -12.56 16.72
C ARG A 36 7.15 -13.06 15.30
N GLY A 37 8.37 -12.86 14.82
CA GLY A 37 8.81 -13.29 13.48
C GLY A 37 8.59 -12.26 12.36
N VAL A 38 8.10 -11.07 12.70
CA VAL A 38 7.83 -9.99 11.73
C VAL A 38 9.08 -9.56 10.94
N SER A 39 10.28 -9.71 11.51
CA SER A 39 11.56 -9.33 10.87
C SER A 39 11.85 -10.08 9.57
N ASN A 40 11.20 -11.23 9.36
CA ASN A 40 11.33 -12.04 8.14
C ASN A 40 10.18 -11.80 7.15
N ALA A 41 9.22 -10.95 7.49
CA ALA A 41 8.08 -10.66 6.65
C ALA A 41 8.41 -9.59 5.59
N VAL A 42 7.70 -9.70 4.46
CA VAL A 42 7.79 -8.73 3.34
C VAL A 42 7.08 -7.41 3.65
N SER A 43 6.11 -7.46 4.56
CA SER A 43 5.36 -6.32 5.07
C SER A 43 4.96 -6.61 6.52
N ASP A 44 5.43 -5.75 7.42
CA ASP A 44 5.15 -5.84 8.85
C ASP A 44 3.62 -5.76 9.09
N ASP A 45 2.96 -4.87 8.37
CA ASP A 45 1.53 -4.59 8.46
C ASP A 45 0.68 -5.80 8.02
N MET A 46 1.00 -6.39 6.87
CA MET A 46 0.28 -7.56 6.36
C MET A 46 0.52 -8.79 7.26
N TYR A 47 1.76 -8.99 7.70
CA TYR A 47 2.13 -10.07 8.61
C TYR A 47 1.38 -9.96 9.94
N ALA A 48 1.45 -8.80 10.58
CA ALA A 48 0.79 -8.52 11.84
C ALA A 48 -0.73 -8.69 11.70
N THR A 49 -1.32 -8.22 10.60
CA THR A 49 -2.76 -8.40 10.32
C THR A 49 -3.15 -9.87 10.20
N ALA A 50 -2.42 -10.65 9.39
CA ALA A 50 -2.70 -12.07 9.22
C ALA A 50 -2.53 -12.85 10.53
N ARG A 51 -1.47 -12.53 11.30
CA ARG A 51 -1.19 -13.17 12.59
C ARG A 51 -2.23 -12.81 13.65
N ALA A 52 -2.63 -11.55 13.74
CA ALA A 52 -3.68 -11.11 14.65
C ALA A 52 -5.02 -11.81 14.35
N LYS A 53 -5.40 -11.92 13.06
CA LYS A 53 -6.59 -12.68 12.63
C LYS A 53 -6.50 -14.16 13.01
N ALA A 54 -5.35 -14.80 12.77
CA ALA A 54 -5.13 -16.20 13.14
C ALA A 54 -5.16 -16.45 14.66
N LEU A 55 -4.77 -15.45 15.46
CA LEU A 55 -4.79 -15.51 16.92
C LEU A 55 -6.13 -15.07 17.53
N GLY A 56 -7.12 -14.70 16.70
CA GLY A 56 -8.42 -14.18 17.18
C GLY A 56 -8.32 -12.83 17.89
N VAL A 57 -7.25 -12.06 17.66
CA VAL A 57 -7.06 -10.74 18.28
C VAL A 57 -7.89 -9.72 17.52
N PRO A 58 -8.84 -9.01 18.17
CA PRO A 58 -9.66 -8.02 17.49
C PRO A 58 -8.83 -6.79 17.14
N ILE A 59 -8.91 -6.37 15.87
CA ILE A 59 -8.29 -5.14 15.38
C ILE A 59 -9.39 -4.08 15.27
N ARG A 60 -9.22 -2.95 15.96
CA ARG A 60 -10.10 -1.79 15.89
C ARG A 60 -9.33 -0.62 15.32
N PHE A 61 -9.93 0.04 14.34
CA PHE A 61 -9.38 1.27 13.77
C PHE A 61 -10.03 2.46 14.45
N ILE A 62 -9.20 3.38 14.96
CA ILE A 62 -9.65 4.64 15.55
C ILE A 62 -9.11 5.75 14.65
N TYR A 63 -10.02 6.52 14.04
CA TYR A 63 -9.64 7.65 13.18
C TYR A 63 -9.17 8.82 14.04
N LEU A 64 -7.90 8.76 14.46
CA LEU A 64 -7.21 9.85 15.13
C LEU A 64 -5.91 10.10 14.36
N ARG A 65 -5.69 11.36 13.97
CA ARG A 65 -4.49 11.79 13.27
C ARG A 65 -3.32 11.92 14.25
N LEU A 66 -2.89 10.79 14.82
CA LEU A 66 -1.91 10.73 15.92
C LEU A 66 -0.48 11.00 15.44
N ILE A 67 -0.13 10.56 14.24
CA ILE A 67 1.24 10.64 13.71
C ILE A 67 1.15 11.06 12.25
N SER A 68 1.83 12.15 11.91
CA SER A 68 2.06 12.49 10.50
C SER A 68 3.24 11.65 10.01
N PRO A 69 3.14 11.00 8.84
CA PRO A 69 4.28 10.29 8.29
C PRO A 69 5.44 11.29 8.13
N PRO A 70 6.69 10.90 8.45
CA PRO A 70 7.83 11.75 8.18
C PRO A 70 7.84 12.10 6.68
N PRO A 71 8.17 13.35 6.31
CA PRO A 71 8.29 13.72 4.92
C PRO A 71 9.28 12.77 4.26
N ALA A 72 8.88 12.15 3.14
CA ALA A 72 9.80 11.31 2.42
C ALA A 72 10.92 12.17 1.83
N ASP A 73 12.16 11.81 2.13
CA ASP A 73 13.34 12.63 1.81
C ASP A 73 13.59 12.79 0.30
N SER A 74 13.04 11.89 -0.54
CA SER A 74 13.15 12.00 -2.00
C SER A 74 11.99 11.36 -2.77
N PRO A 75 11.66 11.85 -3.99
CA PRO A 75 10.68 11.23 -4.89
C PRO A 75 11.01 9.77 -5.24
N ARG A 76 12.31 9.43 -5.35
CA ARG A 76 12.76 8.06 -5.63
C ARG A 76 12.40 7.10 -4.50
N THR A 77 12.61 7.53 -3.25
CA THR A 77 12.24 6.74 -2.06
C THR A 77 10.74 6.52 -2.01
N VAL A 78 9.94 7.56 -2.29
CA VAL A 78 8.47 7.45 -2.40
C VAL A 78 8.09 6.46 -3.49
N PHE A 79 8.66 6.58 -4.67
CA PHE A 79 8.33 5.70 -5.79
C PHE A 79 8.65 4.22 -5.47
N LYS A 80 9.86 3.93 -4.96
CA LYS A 80 10.23 2.57 -4.52
C LYS A 80 9.26 2.03 -3.47
N TRP A 81 8.85 2.87 -2.52
CA TRP A 81 7.88 2.49 -1.50
C TRP A 81 6.51 2.18 -2.12
N ILE A 82 5.96 3.06 -2.95
CA ILE A 82 4.67 2.88 -3.63
C ILE A 82 4.69 1.62 -4.52
N GLN A 83 5.74 1.45 -5.33
CA GLN A 83 5.91 0.29 -6.20
C GLN A 83 5.90 -1.01 -5.38
N ARG A 84 6.57 -1.05 -4.24
CA ARG A 84 6.55 -2.22 -3.34
C ARG A 84 5.15 -2.52 -2.84
N GLN A 85 4.38 -1.50 -2.43
CA GLN A 85 3.00 -1.70 -1.96
C GLN A 85 2.12 -2.31 -3.05
N TYR A 86 2.20 -1.79 -4.28
CA TYR A 86 1.44 -2.33 -5.41
C TYR A 86 1.92 -3.72 -5.84
N ALA A 87 3.22 -3.99 -5.79
CA ALA A 87 3.75 -5.33 -6.06
C ALA A 87 3.23 -6.37 -5.06
N MET A 88 3.27 -6.04 -3.77
CA MET A 88 2.71 -6.90 -2.72
C MET A 88 1.20 -7.09 -2.90
N ALA A 89 0.45 -6.02 -3.17
CA ALA A 89 -0.99 -6.10 -3.34
C ALA A 89 -1.41 -6.88 -4.60
N ALA A 90 -0.68 -6.74 -5.71
CA ALA A 90 -0.92 -7.52 -6.94
C ALA A 90 -0.60 -9.01 -6.77
N ARG A 91 0.44 -9.35 -5.99
CA ARG A 91 0.92 -10.73 -5.84
C ARG A 91 0.26 -11.45 -4.67
N LEU A 92 0.33 -10.86 -3.49
CA LEU A 92 -0.08 -11.44 -2.21
C LEU A 92 -1.49 -11.02 -1.77
N GLY A 93 -2.06 -9.97 -2.38
CA GLY A 93 -3.41 -9.51 -2.06
C GLY A 93 -4.50 -10.52 -2.43
N PRO A 94 -5.68 -10.48 -1.77
CA PRO A 94 -6.82 -11.29 -2.15
C PRO A 94 -7.35 -10.90 -3.55
N PRO A 95 -8.12 -11.77 -4.24
CA PRO A 95 -8.60 -11.51 -5.60
C PRO A 95 -9.27 -10.14 -5.80
N ALA A 96 -10.11 -9.71 -4.85
CA ALA A 96 -10.78 -8.41 -4.89
C ALA A 96 -9.80 -7.22 -4.93
N VAL A 97 -8.67 -7.30 -4.21
CA VAL A 97 -7.64 -6.26 -4.24
C VAL A 97 -6.94 -6.22 -5.60
N LYS A 98 -6.69 -7.39 -6.20
CA LYS A 98 -6.08 -7.47 -7.55
C LYS A 98 -6.99 -6.86 -8.62
N VAL A 99 -8.29 -7.16 -8.56
CA VAL A 99 -9.31 -6.56 -9.43
C VAL A 99 -9.37 -5.05 -9.23
N GLY A 100 -9.38 -4.59 -7.98
CA GLY A 100 -9.35 -3.16 -7.65
C GLY A 100 -8.10 -2.44 -8.20
N LEU A 101 -6.93 -3.09 -8.14
CA LEU A 101 -5.70 -2.55 -8.73
C LEU A 101 -5.74 -2.52 -10.26
N ALA A 102 -6.30 -3.55 -10.91
CA ALA A 102 -6.48 -3.56 -12.36
C ALA A 102 -7.45 -2.47 -12.80
N ALA A 103 -8.58 -2.32 -12.11
CA ALA A 103 -9.54 -1.24 -12.34
C ALA A 103 -8.90 0.15 -12.12
N LEU A 104 -8.09 0.32 -11.08
CA LEU A 104 -7.32 1.54 -10.85
C LEU A 104 -6.35 1.82 -12.00
N ALA A 105 -5.62 0.80 -12.49
CA ALA A 105 -4.69 0.97 -13.60
C ALA A 105 -5.42 1.39 -14.89
N ILE A 106 -6.57 0.76 -15.19
CA ILE A 106 -7.41 1.10 -16.33
C ILE A 106 -7.92 2.53 -16.19
N TRP A 107 -8.51 2.87 -15.04
CA TRP A 107 -9.01 4.22 -14.76
C TRP A 107 -7.93 5.28 -14.92
N LEU A 108 -6.75 5.03 -14.35
CA LEU A 108 -5.61 5.90 -14.52
C LEU A 108 -5.24 5.97 -15.99
N ALA A 109 -5.04 4.88 -16.71
CA ALA A 109 -4.69 4.88 -18.13
C ALA A 109 -5.69 5.66 -19.00
N THR A 110 -6.98 5.62 -18.69
CA THR A 110 -8.00 6.44 -19.37
C THR A 110 -7.70 7.94 -19.27
N TRP A 111 -7.11 8.41 -18.17
CA TRP A 111 -6.72 9.82 -18.03
C TRP A 111 -5.54 10.21 -18.92
N ALA A 112 -4.68 9.26 -19.32
CA ALA A 112 -3.62 9.53 -20.29
C ALA A 112 -4.18 9.76 -21.70
N LEU A 113 -5.30 9.11 -22.03
CA LEU A 113 -6.02 9.30 -23.29
C LEU A 113 -6.77 10.65 -23.32
N TYR A 114 -7.16 11.16 -22.15
CA TYR A 114 -7.90 12.41 -22.00
C TYR A 114 -7.17 13.37 -21.04
N PRO A 115 -6.06 13.99 -21.47
CA PRO A 115 -5.19 14.80 -20.60
C PRO A 115 -5.89 16.04 -20.01
N HIS A 116 -6.94 16.53 -20.68
CA HIS A 116 -7.79 17.61 -20.15
C HIS A 116 -8.47 17.21 -18.83
N THR A 117 -8.85 15.95 -18.66
CA THR A 117 -9.45 15.43 -17.43
C THR A 117 -8.47 15.52 -16.27
N LEU A 118 -7.20 15.18 -16.50
CA LEU A 118 -6.14 15.29 -15.51
C LEU A 118 -5.88 16.77 -15.11
N LEU A 119 -5.91 17.69 -16.09
CA LEU A 119 -5.81 19.12 -15.82
C LEU A 119 -7.00 19.62 -14.98
N ILE A 120 -8.22 19.21 -15.30
CA ILE A 120 -9.44 19.57 -14.55
C ILE A 120 -9.31 19.10 -13.09
N TYR A 121 -8.89 17.85 -12.85
CA TYR A 121 -8.71 17.34 -11.48
C TYR A 121 -7.55 18.03 -10.73
N ALA A 122 -6.45 18.35 -11.41
CA ALA A 122 -5.33 19.07 -10.81
C ALA A 122 -5.73 20.50 -10.40
N VAL A 123 -6.44 21.22 -11.27
CA VAL A 123 -6.97 22.56 -11.02
C VAL A 123 -8.05 22.53 -9.94
N ALA A 124 -9.01 21.61 -10.00
CA ALA A 124 -10.03 21.43 -8.96
C ALA A 124 -9.40 21.12 -7.59
N GLY A 125 -8.35 20.28 -7.56
CA GLY A 125 -7.59 19.99 -6.36
C GLY A 125 -6.85 21.21 -5.79
N TYR A 126 -6.32 22.06 -6.66
CA TYR A 126 -5.70 23.34 -6.28
C TYR A 126 -6.73 24.32 -5.68
N ILE A 127 -7.87 24.51 -6.35
CA ILE A 127 -8.97 25.38 -5.89
C ILE A 127 -9.48 24.90 -4.54
N ARG A 128 -9.72 23.59 -4.38
CA ARG A 128 -10.15 23.00 -3.10
C ARG A 128 -9.14 23.26 -1.99
N ARG A 129 -7.84 23.14 -2.25
CA ARG A 129 -6.81 23.43 -1.24
C ARG A 129 -6.81 24.88 -0.80
N LYS A 130 -6.96 25.82 -1.74
CA LYS A 130 -7.13 27.24 -1.43
C LYS A 130 -8.38 27.48 -0.57
N ALA A 131 -9.50 26.86 -0.92
CA ALA A 131 -10.74 26.96 -0.15
C ALA A 131 -10.61 26.41 1.28
N LEU A 132 -9.77 25.39 1.49
CA LEU A 132 -9.49 24.79 2.80
C LEU A 132 -8.37 25.50 3.59
N GLY A 133 -7.85 26.64 3.10
CA GLY A 133 -6.74 27.36 3.75
C GLY A 133 -5.42 26.58 3.76
N VAL A 134 -5.28 25.55 2.94
CA VAL A 134 -4.06 24.73 2.86
C VAL A 134 -3.07 25.41 1.90
N PRO A 135 -1.79 25.59 2.28
CA PRO A 135 -0.77 26.12 1.39
C PRO A 135 -0.74 25.37 0.04
N ALA A 136 -0.97 26.11 -1.04
CA ALA A 136 -0.99 25.59 -2.39
C ALA A 136 -0.34 26.61 -3.34
N THR A 137 0.79 26.23 -3.93
CA THR A 137 1.47 26.99 -4.97
C THR A 137 0.98 26.53 -6.34
N LEU A 138 1.20 27.33 -7.39
CA LEU A 138 0.90 26.94 -8.77
C LEU A 138 1.68 25.68 -9.20
N LEU A 139 2.82 25.40 -8.56
CA LEU A 139 3.58 24.15 -8.73
C LEU A 139 2.79 22.89 -8.34
N TYR A 140 1.67 23.04 -7.62
CA TYR A 140 0.77 21.92 -7.33
C TYR A 140 0.24 21.24 -8.60
N ILE A 141 -0.08 22.01 -9.63
CA ILE A 141 -0.67 21.49 -10.87
C ILE A 141 0.30 20.56 -11.62
N PRO A 142 1.54 20.96 -11.94
CA PRO A 142 2.51 20.04 -12.55
C PRO A 142 2.90 18.90 -11.60
N ALA A 143 3.02 19.14 -10.28
CA ALA A 143 3.29 18.08 -9.32
C ALA A 143 2.17 17.03 -9.27
N ALA A 144 0.91 17.46 -9.44
CA ALA A 144 -0.25 16.59 -9.50
C ALA A 144 -0.24 15.68 -10.73
N ALA A 145 0.14 16.25 -11.88
CA ALA A 145 0.31 15.50 -13.11
C ALA A 145 1.43 14.44 -12.99
N VAL A 146 2.57 14.82 -12.43
CA VAL A 146 3.70 13.89 -12.19
C VAL A 146 3.30 12.79 -11.22
N ALA A 147 2.59 13.11 -10.14
CA ALA A 147 2.13 12.11 -9.17
C ALA A 147 1.20 11.05 -9.79
N TYR A 148 0.35 11.46 -10.73
CA TYR A 148 -0.47 10.53 -11.51
C TYR A 148 0.39 9.56 -12.32
N VAL A 149 1.37 10.05 -13.09
CA VAL A 149 2.26 9.21 -13.90
C VAL A 149 3.04 8.24 -13.03
N TYR A 150 3.57 8.72 -11.90
CA TYR A 150 4.28 7.91 -10.91
C TYR A 150 3.38 6.81 -10.33
N THR A 151 2.12 7.11 -10.05
CA THR A 151 1.17 6.14 -9.51
C THR A 151 0.84 5.07 -10.55
N LEU A 152 0.52 5.46 -11.79
CA LEU A 152 0.25 4.51 -12.88
C LEU A 152 1.45 3.60 -13.12
N ALA A 153 2.65 4.18 -13.25
CA ALA A 153 3.89 3.42 -13.44
C ALA A 153 4.13 2.44 -12.28
N ALA A 154 3.92 2.87 -11.03
CA ALA A 154 4.10 2.00 -9.87
C ALA A 154 3.07 0.85 -9.82
N VAL A 155 1.82 1.08 -10.22
CA VAL A 155 0.80 0.02 -10.32
C VAL A 155 1.18 -0.99 -11.40
N VAL A 156 1.51 -0.52 -12.61
CA VAL A 156 1.88 -1.38 -13.75
C VAL A 156 3.14 -2.19 -13.42
N LEU A 157 4.20 -1.54 -12.93
CA LEU A 157 5.39 -2.23 -12.47
C LEU A 157 5.11 -3.17 -11.32
N GLY A 158 4.16 -2.85 -10.43
CA GLY A 158 3.72 -3.73 -9.35
C GLY A 158 3.21 -5.08 -9.87
N PHE A 159 2.43 -5.08 -10.96
CA PHE A 159 2.00 -6.33 -11.60
C PHE A 159 3.17 -7.12 -12.20
N LEU A 160 4.21 -6.45 -12.70
CA LEU A 160 5.37 -7.09 -13.32
C LEU A 160 6.45 -7.50 -12.30
N THR A 161 6.43 -6.92 -11.11
CA THR A 161 7.46 -7.12 -10.07
C THR A 161 7.22 -8.43 -9.32
N SER A 162 8.19 -9.34 -9.39
CA SER A 162 8.19 -10.63 -8.69
C SER A 162 9.08 -10.64 -7.45
N GLU A 163 9.96 -9.65 -7.29
CA GLU A 163 10.93 -9.55 -6.20
C GLU A 163 11.05 -8.10 -5.75
N VAL A 164 11.18 -7.88 -4.44
CA VAL A 164 11.30 -6.53 -3.86
C VAL A 164 12.44 -6.47 -2.86
N GLU A 165 13.14 -5.34 -2.85
CA GLU A 165 14.14 -5.04 -1.83
C GLU A 165 13.43 -4.59 -0.54
N TRP A 166 13.74 -5.25 0.58
CA TRP A 166 13.25 -4.94 1.90
C TRP A 166 14.33 -5.12 2.94
N ARG A 167 14.64 -4.04 3.69
CA ARG A 167 15.67 -4.03 4.76
C ARG A 167 17.02 -4.62 4.29
N GLY A 168 17.45 -4.24 3.08
CA GLY A 168 18.71 -4.72 2.48
C GLY A 168 18.69 -6.16 1.98
N ARG A 169 17.50 -6.80 1.90
CA ARG A 169 17.33 -8.18 1.39
C ARG A 169 16.39 -8.19 0.20
N VAL A 170 16.64 -9.06 -0.78
CA VAL A 170 15.71 -9.31 -1.88
C VAL A 170 14.70 -10.38 -1.45
N VAL A 171 13.42 -10.05 -1.55
CA VAL A 171 12.32 -10.91 -1.15
C VAL A 171 11.45 -11.26 -2.35
N LYS A 172 11.27 -12.56 -2.61
CA LYS A 172 10.43 -13.05 -3.70
C LYS A 172 8.95 -13.02 -3.29
N LEU A 173 8.13 -12.36 -4.12
CA LEU A 173 6.68 -12.23 -3.95
C LEU A 173 5.90 -13.42 -4.53
N ASN A 174 6.55 -14.28 -5.31
CA ASN A 174 5.97 -15.49 -5.92
C ASN A 174 6.13 -16.74 -5.03
N ALA A 175 6.30 -16.59 -3.71
CA ALA A 175 6.27 -17.74 -2.82
C ALA A 175 4.88 -18.38 -2.89
N VAL A 176 4.81 -19.57 -3.48
CA VAL A 176 3.65 -20.46 -3.49
C VAL A 176 2.98 -20.40 -2.11
N PRO A 177 1.63 -20.26 -2.03
CA PRO A 177 0.95 -20.29 -0.74
C PRO A 177 1.37 -21.55 0.04
N PRO A 178 1.67 -21.47 1.34
CA PRO A 178 2.04 -22.64 2.13
C PRO A 178 0.83 -23.58 2.13
N GLY A 179 0.89 -24.63 1.32
CA GLY A 179 -0.24 -25.50 1.01
C GLY A 179 -0.07 -26.34 -0.26
N LYS A 180 0.91 -26.02 -1.11
CA LYS A 180 1.35 -26.93 -2.20
C LYS A 180 2.86 -27.14 -2.17
N ALA A 181 3.36 -27.69 -1.07
CA ALA A 181 4.54 -28.53 -1.20
C ALA A 181 4.09 -29.81 -1.94
N PRO A 182 4.75 -30.26 -3.02
CA PRO A 182 4.50 -31.60 -3.52
C PRO A 182 4.77 -32.56 -2.37
N ALA A 183 3.79 -33.42 -2.07
CA ALA A 183 3.96 -34.48 -1.09
C ALA A 183 5.27 -35.19 -1.40
N ARG A 184 6.22 -35.10 -0.47
CA ARG A 184 7.44 -35.89 -0.51
C ARG A 184 6.94 -37.33 -0.47
N ARG A 185 7.00 -38.04 -1.61
CA ARG A 185 6.77 -39.49 -1.63
C ARG A 185 7.84 -40.07 -0.73
N GLU A 186 7.46 -40.41 0.49
CA GLU A 186 8.24 -41.32 1.30
C GLU A 186 8.26 -42.64 0.53
N ALA A 187 9.43 -43.00 0.03
CA ALA A 187 9.68 -44.35 -0.43
C ALA A 187 9.57 -45.25 0.80
N ILE A 188 8.60 -46.15 0.76
CA ILE A 188 8.46 -47.26 1.70
C ILE A 188 9.56 -48.27 1.33
N PRO A 189 10.50 -48.63 2.23
CA PRO A 189 11.08 -49.96 2.23
C PRO A 189 10.11 -50.97 2.87
#